data_AF-A0A961SC74-F1
#
_entry.id   AF-A0A961SC74-F1
#
_cell.length_a   1.000
_cell.length_b   1.000
_cell.length_c   1.000
_cell.angle_alpha   90.00
_cell.angle_beta   90.00
_cell.angle_gamma   90.00
#
_symmetry.space_group_name_H-M   'P 1'
#
loop_
_entity.id
_entity.type
_entity.pdbx_description
1 polymer ?
#
loop_
_entity_poly.entity_id
_entity_poly.type
_entity_poly.pdbx_seq_one_letter_code
_entity_poly.pdbx_strand_id
1 'polypeptide(L)' 'MQSKQLADGIAAGRLPKGRIAENFADLHPPLAGHEAAVAADRCYFCYDAPCMTACPTSIDIPLFIRQI' A
#
# COMPACT_ATOMS: atom_id res chain seq x y z
N MET A 1 -9.12 25.64 27.20
CA MET A 1 -9.54 24.79 26.06
C MET A 1 -10.13 25.70 24.99
N GLN A 2 -9.34 26.16 24.02
CA GLN A 2 -9.88 26.98 22.91
C GLN A 2 -10.55 26.05 21.90
N SER A 3 -11.85 26.23 21.72
CA SER A 3 -12.72 25.57 20.74
C SER A 3 -12.25 25.89 19.32
N LYS A 4 -11.47 24.98 18.75
CA LYS A 4 -10.83 25.07 17.42
C LYS A 4 -11.81 24.84 16.24
N GLN A 5 -13.11 25.08 16.45
CA GLN A 5 -14.16 24.62 15.53
C GLN A 5 -14.50 25.59 14.39
N LEU A 6 -13.91 26.79 14.33
CA LEU A 6 -14.18 27.77 13.27
C LEU A 6 -12.92 28.58 12.88
N ALA A 7 -11.78 27.92 12.68
CA ALA A 7 -10.71 28.58 11.93
C ALA A 7 -11.10 28.53 10.44
N ASP A 8 -10.98 29.64 9.71
CA ASP A 8 -11.33 29.80 8.28
C ASP A 8 -10.53 28.90 7.30
N GLY A 9 -9.97 27.78 7.76
CA GLY A 9 -9.25 26.77 6.98
C GLY A 9 -7.91 27.24 6.40
N ILE A 10 -7.64 28.54 6.41
CA ILE A 10 -6.43 29.14 5.86
C ILE A 10 -5.52 29.60 7.00
N ALA A 11 -4.50 28.80 7.27
CA ALA A 11 -3.39 29.14 8.16
C ALA A 11 -2.15 29.52 7.32
N ALA A 12 -1.32 30.41 7.86
CA ALA A 12 -0.03 30.74 7.28
C ALA A 12 0.92 29.53 7.27
N GLY A 13 1.88 29.50 6.34
CA GLY A 13 2.88 28.42 6.23
C GLY A 13 2.44 27.19 5.42
N ARG A 14 1.40 27.31 4.58
CA ARG A 14 1.03 26.24 3.64
C ARG A 14 2.19 25.93 2.70
N LEU A 15 2.55 24.65 2.61
CA LEU A 15 3.58 24.20 1.68
C LEU A 15 3.15 24.48 0.22
N PRO A 16 4.11 24.80 -0.67
CA PRO A 16 3.84 24.86 -2.10
C PRO A 16 3.23 23.55 -2.60
N LYS A 17 2.35 23.62 -3.61
CA LYS A 17 1.67 22.44 -4.17
C LYS A 17 2.65 21.32 -4.57
N GLY A 18 3.80 21.66 -5.15
CA GLY A 18 4.83 20.68 -5.52
C GLY A 18 5.40 19.90 -4.34
N ARG A 19 5.66 20.58 -3.21
CA ARG A 19 6.14 19.95 -1.98
C ARG A 19 5.09 19.04 -1.34
N ILE A 20 3.82 19.40 -1.45
CA ILE A 20 2.72 18.51 -1.04
C ILE A 20 2.69 17.28 -1.95
N ALA A 21 2.77 17.44 -3.26
CA ALA A 21 2.78 16.32 -4.19
C ALA A 21 3.96 15.35 -3.93
N GLU A 22 5.15 15.88 -3.66
CA GLU A 22 6.33 15.08 -3.29
C GLU A 22 6.13 14.32 -1.97
N ASN A 23 5.63 15.00 -0.94
CA ASN A 23 5.45 14.42 0.39
C ASN A 23 4.34 13.35 0.45
N PHE A 24 3.37 13.43 -0.46
CA PHE A 24 2.24 12.50 -0.56
C PHE A 24 2.40 11.51 -1.73
N ALA A 25 3.58 11.46 -2.36
CA ALA A 25 3.92 10.38 -3.27
C ALA A 25 4.12 9.07 -2.49
N ASP A 26 4.02 7.95 -3.21
CA ASP A 26 4.25 6.63 -2.62
C ASP A 26 5.67 6.54 -2.05
N LEU A 27 5.79 6.21 -0.77
CA LEU A 27 7.09 5.96 -0.13
C LEU A 27 7.76 4.70 -0.70
N HIS A 28 6.94 3.70 -1.04
CA HIS A 28 7.36 2.44 -1.66
C HIS A 28 6.59 2.30 -2.97
N PRO A 29 7.22 2.57 -4.12
CA PRO A 29 6.56 2.40 -5.39
C PRO A 29 6.21 0.91 -5.64
N PRO A 30 5.22 0.63 -6.50
CA PRO A 30 4.94 -0.74 -6.93
C PRO A 30 6.15 -1.42 -7.55
N LEU A 31 6.24 -2.75 -7.39
CA LEU A 31 7.25 -3.55 -8.07
C LEU A 31 7.10 -3.44 -9.59
N ALA A 32 8.23 -3.37 -10.30
CA ALA A 32 8.23 -3.55 -11.74
C ALA A 32 7.85 -5.00 -12.10
N GLY A 33 7.37 -5.24 -13.33
CA GLY A 33 6.90 -6.57 -13.74
C GLY A 33 7.91 -7.70 -13.51
N HIS A 34 9.19 -7.45 -13.77
CA HIS A 34 10.25 -8.42 -13.49
C HIS A 34 10.43 -8.69 -11.99
N GLU A 35 10.43 -7.65 -11.16
CA GLU A 35 10.59 -7.78 -9.71
C GLU A 35 9.40 -8.53 -9.09
N ALA A 36 8.19 -8.27 -9.59
CA ALA A 36 6.98 -8.98 -9.20
C ALA A 36 7.05 -10.47 -9.56
N ALA A 37 7.49 -10.82 -10.78
CA ALA A 37 7.68 -12.20 -11.21
C ALA A 37 8.72 -12.93 -10.34
N VAL A 38 9.87 -12.29 -10.08
CA VAL A 38 10.92 -12.87 -9.20
C VAL A 38 10.41 -13.09 -7.77
N ALA A 39 9.58 -12.18 -7.26
CA ALA A 39 8.96 -12.35 -5.95
C ALA A 39 7.92 -13.49 -5.95
N ALA A 40 7.13 -13.62 -7.01
CA ALA A 40 6.12 -14.67 -7.20
C ALA A 40 6.74 -16.07 -7.26
N ASP A 41 7.87 -16.23 -7.95
CA ASP A 41 8.61 -17.50 -8.09
C ASP A 41 9.08 -18.09 -6.75
N ARG A 42 9.13 -17.29 -5.68
CA ARG A 42 9.51 -17.74 -4.34
C ARG A 42 8.36 -18.41 -3.57
N CYS A 43 7.15 -18.38 -4.10
CA CYS A 43 6.00 -19.07 -3.49
C CYS A 43 6.13 -20.59 -3.66
N TYR A 44 5.96 -21.35 -2.59
CA TYR A 44 6.01 -22.82 -2.62
C TYR A 44 4.68 -23.48 -3.03
N PHE A 45 3.61 -22.71 -3.25
CA PHE A 45 2.27 -23.22 -3.60
C PHE A 45 1.80 -24.36 -2.69
N CYS A 46 1.86 -24.14 -1.38
CA CYS A 46 1.47 -25.10 -0.35
C CYS A 46 0.02 -25.60 -0.53
N TYR A 47 -0.23 -26.89 -0.29
CA TYR A 47 -1.56 -27.50 -0.38
C TYR A 47 -2.56 -26.91 0.64
N ASP A 48 -2.16 -26.81 1.91
CA ASP A 48 -2.90 -26.11 2.97
C ASP A 48 -2.20 -24.79 3.30
N ALA A 49 -2.33 -23.81 2.40
CA ALA A 49 -1.57 -22.58 2.48
C ALA A 49 -1.90 -21.76 3.75
N PRO A 50 -0.98 -21.66 4.73
CA PRO A 50 -1.26 -20.96 5.99
C PRO A 50 -1.49 -19.46 5.79
N CYS A 51 -0.96 -18.90 4.69
CA CYS A 51 -1.22 -17.52 4.30
C CYS A 51 -2.69 -17.26 3.98
N MET A 52 -3.43 -18.23 3.42
CA MET A 52 -4.87 -18.10 3.18
C MET A 52 -5.64 -18.11 4.50
N THR A 53 -5.32 -19.04 5.41
CA THR A 53 -5.96 -19.13 6.74
C THR A 53 -5.70 -17.90 7.60
N ALA A 54 -4.52 -17.28 7.48
CA ALA A 54 -4.17 -16.07 8.21
C ALA A 54 -4.81 -14.79 7.64
N CYS A 55 -5.24 -14.81 6.37
CA CYS A 55 -5.84 -13.66 5.71
C CYS A 55 -7.30 -13.46 6.17
N PRO A 56 -7.67 -12.34 6.82
CA PRO A 56 -9.03 -12.13 7.34
C PRO A 56 -10.13 -12.14 6.28
N THR A 57 -9.76 -11.82 5.03
CA THR A 57 -10.68 -11.79 3.89
C THR A 57 -10.61 -13.06 3.05
N SER A 58 -9.80 -14.05 3.44
CA SER A 58 -9.68 -15.36 2.77
C SER A 58 -9.31 -15.26 1.28
N ILE A 59 -8.39 -14.35 0.93
CA ILE A 59 -7.84 -14.26 -0.43
C ILE A 59 -7.10 -15.56 -0.77
N ASP A 60 -7.33 -16.10 -1.97
CA ASP A 60 -6.53 -17.19 -2.54
C ASP A 60 -5.16 -16.67 -3.01
N ILE A 61 -4.27 -16.48 -2.03
CA ILE A 61 -2.92 -15.95 -2.24
C ILE A 61 -2.09 -16.84 -3.19
N PRO A 62 -2.04 -18.17 -3.05
CA PRO A 62 -1.29 -19.02 -3.98
C PRO A 62 -1.79 -18.94 -5.42
N LEU A 63 -3.11 -18.93 -5.64
CA LEU A 63 -3.66 -18.83 -7.00
C LEU A 63 -3.41 -17.46 -7.61
N PHE A 64 -3.59 -16.39 -6.85
CA PHE A 64 -3.27 -15.02 -7.28
C PHE A 64 -1.79 -14.91 -7.70
N ILE A 65 -0.87 -15.41 -6.86
CA ILE A 65 0.57 -15.38 -7.16
C ILE A 65 0.91 -16.19 -8.42
N ARG A 66 0.22 -17.31 -8.68
CA ARG A 66 0.43 -18.12 -9.90
C ARG A 66 0.03 -17.40 -11.20
N GLN A 67 -0.79 -16.35 -11.11
CA GLN A 67 -1.26 -15.57 -12.26
C GLN A 67 -0.43 -14.30 -12.53
N ILE A 68 0.59 -14.04 -11.70
CA ILE A 68 1.62 -13.01 -11.93
C ILE A 68 2.64 -13.54 -12.93
#